data_AF-A0A661ZLS5-F1
#
_entry.id   AF-A0A661ZLS5-F1
#
_cell.length_a   1.000
_cell.length_b   1.000
_cell.length_c   1.000
_cell.angle_alpha   90.00
_cell.angle_beta   90.00
_cell.angle_gamma   90.00
#
_symmetry.space_group_name_H-M   'P 1'
#
loop_
_entity.id
_entity.type
_entity.pdbx_description
1 polymer ?
#
loop_
_entity_poly.entity_id
_entity_poly.type
_entity_poly.pdbx_seq_one_letter_code
_entity_poly.pdbx_strand_id
1 'polypeptide(L)' 'MNINKIADVALQLNPHDRAFLAQTIWESLDEPFVVASDISEKETIAMAKQRDAEIEQGHITPLTHKELMDRLRK' A
#
# COMPACT_ATOMS: atom_id res chain seq x y z
N MET A 1 17.07 -8.88 -13.13
CA MET A 1 16.43 -8.25 -14.31
C MET A 1 16.68 -6.75 -14.21
N ASN A 2 17.10 -6.06 -15.29
CA ASN A 2 17.44 -4.62 -15.21
C ASN A 2 16.22 -3.79 -15.65
N ILE A 3 15.66 -2.99 -14.74
CA ILE A 3 14.43 -2.22 -14.94
C ILE A 3 14.53 -1.28 -16.17
N ASN A 4 15.71 -0.72 -16.41
CA ASN A 4 15.94 0.20 -17.54
C ASN A 4 15.78 -0.52 -18.88
N LYS A 5 16.20 -1.79 -18.97
CA LYS A 5 16.03 -2.59 -20.19
C LYS A 5 14.56 -2.94 -20.46
N ILE A 6 13.73 -3.06 -19.42
CA ILE A 6 12.30 -3.33 -19.56
C ILE A 6 11.58 -2.07 -20.05
N ALA A 7 11.93 -0.91 -19.50
CA ALA A 7 11.35 0.37 -19.90
C ALA A 7 11.57 0.65 -21.40
N ASP A 8 12.81 0.45 -21.88
CA ASP A 8 13.14 0.66 -23.29
C ASP A 8 12.32 -0.24 -24.22
N VAL A 9 12.14 -1.51 -23.86
CA VAL A 9 11.36 -2.48 -24.64
C VAL A 9 9.85 -2.20 -24.56
N ALA A 10 9.34 -1.77 -23.41
CA ALA A 10 7.93 -1.42 -23.24
C ALA A 10 7.52 -0.20 -24.09
N LEU A 11 8.44 0.74 -24.33
CA LEU A 11 8.20 1.88 -25.21
C LEU A 11 8.10 1.50 -26.69
N GLN A 12 8.69 0.37 -27.10
CA GLN A 12 8.57 -0.16 -28.47
C GLN A 12 7.22 -0.84 -28.74
N LEU A 13 6.44 -1.15 -27.71
CA LEU A 13 5.11 -1.71 -27.87
C LEU A 13 4.15 -0.69 -28.49
N ASN A 14 3.13 -1.19 -29.18
CA ASN A 14 2.03 -0.34 -29.61
C ASN A 14 1.25 0.21 -28.39
N PRO A 15 0.45 1.27 -28.55
CA PRO A 15 -0.27 1.87 -27.43
C PRO A 15 -1.20 0.92 -26.67
N HIS A 16 -1.82 -0.03 -27.37
CA HIS A 16 -2.75 -1.00 -26.76
C HIS A 16 -2.01 -1.97 -25.84
N ASP A 17 -0.96 -2.61 -26.33
CA ASP A 17 -0.21 -3.62 -25.58
C ASP A 17 0.56 -2.98 -24.43
N ARG A 18 1.01 -1.74 -24.60
CA ARG A 18 1.62 -0.96 -23.52
C ARG A 18 0.61 -0.66 -22.41
N ALA A 19 -0.63 -0.30 -22.76
CA ALA A 19 -1.69 -0.06 -21.77
C ALA A 19 -2.06 -1.34 -21.02
N PHE A 20 -2.18 -2.47 -21.73
CA PHE A 20 -2.43 -3.77 -21.13
C PHE A 20 -1.31 -4.17 -20.16
N LEU A 21 -0.05 -4.05 -20.58
CA LEU A 21 1.11 -4.33 -19.72
C LEU A 21 1.12 -3.46 -18.46
N ALA A 22 0.84 -2.17 -18.59
CA ALA A 22 0.79 -1.25 -17.46
C ALA A 22 -0.32 -1.64 -16.46
N GLN A 23 -1.50 -2.01 -16.95
CA GLN A 23 -2.60 -2.49 -16.12
C GLN A 23 -2.24 -3.77 -15.38
N THR A 24 -1.71 -4.78 -16.08
CA THR A 24 -1.33 -6.05 -15.44
C THR A 24 -0.24 -5.85 -14.38
N ILE A 25 0.73 -4.97 -14.63
CA ILE A 25 1.75 -4.64 -13.63
C ILE A 25 1.10 -3.96 -12.42
N TRP A 26 0.20 -3.00 -12.65
CA TRP A 26 -0.53 -2.32 -11.57
C TRP A 26 -1.33 -3.29 -10.70
N GLU A 27 -2.06 -4.22 -11.31
CA GLU A 27 -2.85 -5.26 -10.62
C GLU A 27 -1.99 -6.29 -9.90
N SER A 28 -0.73 -6.49 -10.34
CA SER A 28 0.21 -7.40 -9.67
C SER A 28 0.84 -6.82 -8.41
N LEU A 29 0.69 -5.52 -8.17
CA LEU A 29 1.12 -4.89 -6.93
C LEU A 29 0.13 -5.27 -5.83
N ASP A 30 0.58 -6.10 -4.90
CA ASP A 30 -0.15 -6.37 -3.67
C ASP A 30 -0.32 -5.04 -2.93
N GLU A 31 -1.56 -4.60 -2.68
CA GLU A 31 -1.79 -3.32 -2.03
C GLU A 31 -1.34 -3.41 -0.57
N PRO A 32 -0.19 -2.85 -0.18
CA PRO A 32 0.39 -3.11 1.14
C PRO A 32 -0.45 -2.49 2.28
N PHE A 33 -1.46 -1.70 1.93
CA PHE A 33 -2.27 -0.91 2.84
C PHE A 33 -3.77 -0.99 2.56
N VAL A 34 -4.24 -1.97 1.76
CA VAL A 34 -5.66 -2.30 1.78
C VAL A 34 -5.95 -2.85 3.15
N VAL A 35 -6.72 -2.07 3.93
CA VAL A 35 -7.42 -2.58 5.10
C VAL A 35 -8.18 -3.79 4.59
N ALA A 36 -7.79 -4.99 5.04
CA ALA A 36 -8.33 -6.25 4.53
C ALA A 36 -9.84 -6.11 4.43
N SER A 37 -10.37 -6.21 3.20
CA SER A 37 -11.80 -6.05 2.90
C SER A 37 -12.67 -7.07 3.64
N ASP A 38 -12.04 -8.07 4.24
CA ASP A 38 -12.66 -9.18 4.97
C ASP A 38 -12.89 -8.90 6.46
N ILE A 39 -12.42 -7.76 7.00
CA ILE A 39 -12.64 -7.42 8.42
C ILE A 39 -14.06 -6.86 8.57
N SER A 40 -14.86 -7.49 9.44
CA SER A 40 -16.22 -6.99 9.73
C SER A 40 -16.15 -5.58 10.32
N GLU A 41 -17.14 -4.72 10.00
CA GLU A 41 -17.28 -3.39 10.61
C GLU A 41 -17.17 -3.44 12.14
N LYS A 42 -17.76 -4.47 12.76
CA LYS A 42 -17.70 -4.68 14.21
C LYS A 42 -16.29 -4.92 14.72
N GLU A 43 -15.49 -5.68 13.99
CA GLU A 43 -14.10 -5.97 14.32
C GLU A 43 -13.23 -4.74 14.12
N THR A 44 -13.45 -3.99 13.05
CA THR A 44 -12.79 -2.70 12.79
C THR A 44 -13.02 -1.71 13.93
N ILE A 45 -14.27 -1.58 14.40
CA ILE A 45 -14.61 -0.71 15.55
C ILE A 45 -13.94 -1.21 16.84
N ALA A 46 -13.90 -2.53 17.07
CA ALA A 46 -13.25 -3.09 18.25
C ALA A 46 -11.74 -2.84 18.25
N MET A 47 -11.08 -3.02 17.10
CA MET A 47 -9.66 -2.73 16.92
C MET A 47 -9.33 -1.25 17.13
N ALA A 48 -10.17 -0.34 16.61
CA ALA A 48 -9.99 1.09 16.82
C ALA A 48 -10.04 1.45 18.31
N LYS A 49 -11.06 0.99 19.03
CA LYS A 49 -11.21 1.22 20.48
C LYS A 49 -10.05 0.65 21.29
N GLN A 50 -9.56 -0.53 20.92
CA GLN A 50 -8.40 -1.12 21.57
C GLN A 50 -7.15 -0.25 21.38
N ARG A 51 -6.91 0.23 20.16
CA ARG A 51 -5.76 1.11 19.86
C ARG A 51 -5.83 2.43 20.62
N ASP A 52 -7.00 3.02 20.73
CA ASP A 52 -7.19 4.24 21.51
C ASP A 52 -6.82 4.01 22.99
N ALA A 53 -7.28 2.91 23.59
CA ALA A 53 -6.91 2.55 24.96
C ALA A 53 -5.41 2.31 25.12
N GLU A 54 -4.75 1.67 24.15
CA GLU A 54 -3.29 1.45 24.16
C GLU A 54 -2.50 2.76 24.09
N ILE A 55 -3.00 3.74 23.34
CA ILE A 55 -2.42 5.09 23.25
C ILE A 55 -2.62 5.85 24.57
N GLU A 56 -3.82 5.84 25.13
CA GLU A 56 -4.15 6.52 26.40
C GLU A 56 -3.32 5.97 27.58
N GLN A 57 -3.08 4.66 27.59
CA GLN A 57 -2.25 4.00 28.60
C GLN A 57 -0.74 4.20 28.39
N GLY A 58 -0.34 4.81 27.26
CA GLY A 58 1.06 5.03 26.92
C GLY A 58 1.81 3.76 26.48
N HIS A 59 1.10 2.67 26.18
CA HIS A 59 1.68 1.43 25.66
C HIS A 59 2.17 1.60 24.22
N ILE A 60 1.55 2.50 23.46
CA ILE A 60 1.88 2.77 22.06
C ILE A 60 2.05 4.28 21.86
N THR A 61 3.16 4.67 21.25
CA THR A 61 3.36 6.05 20.77
C THR A 61 2.72 6.19 19.38
N PRO A 62 1.71 7.06 19.21
CA PRO A 62 1.11 7.29 17.90
C PRO A 62 2.14 7.93 16.97
N LEU A 63 2.14 7.50 15.71
CA LEU A 63 2.97 8.07 14.67
C LEU A 63 2.28 9.30 14.09
N THR A 64 3.02 10.39 13.93
CA THR A 64 2.56 11.51 13.13
C THR A 64 2.54 11.13 11.65
N HIS A 65 1.72 11.85 10.87
CA HIS A 65 1.68 11.65 9.42
C HIS A 65 3.06 11.75 8.76
N LYS A 66 3.89 12.70 9.20
CA LYS A 66 5.25 12.87 8.69
C LYS A 66 6.13 11.65 8.98
N GLU A 67 6.13 11.15 10.22
CA GLU A 67 6.91 9.97 10.61
C GLU A 67 6.48 8.71 9.88
N LEU A 68 5.18 8.56 9.63
CA LEU A 68 4.65 7.48 8.80
C LEU A 68 5.22 7.57 7.38
N MET A 69 5.09 8.72 6.72
CA MET A 69 5.57 8.92 5.35
C MET A 69 7.09 8.78 5.22
N ASP A 70 7.85 9.19 6.25
CA ASP A 70 9.30 9.04 6.26
C ASP A 70 9.74 7.57 6.40
N ARG A 71 8.96 6.72 7.09
CA ARG A 71 9.20 5.26 7.12
C ARG A 71 8.87 4.59 5.78
N LEU A 72 7.84 5.05 5.11
CA LEU A 72 7.34 4.49 3.84
C LEU A 72 8.22 4.80 2.63
N ARG A 73 9.09 5.81 2.71
CA ARG A 73 9.98 6.23 1.61
C ARG A 73 11.34 5.50 1.60
N LYS A 74 11.57 4.57 2.53
CA LYS A 74 12.77 3.71 2.55
C LYS A 74 12.51 2.42 1.82
#